data_AF-A0A8T7AHY0-F1
#
_entry.id   AF-A0A8T7AHY0-F1
#
_cell.length_a   1.000
_cell.length_b   1.000
_cell.length_c   1.000
_cell.angle_alpha   90.00
_cell.angle_beta   90.00
_cell.angle_gamma   90.00
#
_symmetry.space_group_name_H-M   'P 1'
#
loop_
_entity.id
_entity.type
_entity.pdbx_description
1 polymer ?
#
loop_
_entity_poly.entity_id
_entity_poly.type
_entity_poly.pdbx_seq_one_letter_code
_entity_poly.pdbx_strand_id
1 'polypeptide(L)'
;LAQIGFSRFSIGVQDFSPEVQEVINRQQSKQATLDSIAEAMSVGKSVNVDLITGLPLQTPESFAETLNQVIDTGVTRIAAYNFAYIPERIKSQKLIDKKLLPPAQVRFEIVRNTRQILTAAGYQHIGMDHYALPHDSLAMAHGMGTLQRNFQGYTTHRDTDLIGVGVSAISKFETAFAQNSSKLSVYNEMIDDKRLPIAKGLSLNDDDRLRAVLIQQIMCQNSVDLETTIGRHIETSSRQTMREYFKRELRGLESLANDQLVVFTEQGFDITGRGRYFMRQIACVFDRYLNGEPDSGGNIVQFSRSI
;
A
#
# COMPACT_ATOMS: atom_id res chain seq x y z
N LEU A 1 -14.06 2.05 -22.78
CA LEU A 1 -14.18 2.21 -21.31
C LEU A 1 -14.73 3.56 -20.89
N ALA A 2 -14.18 4.69 -21.38
CA ALA A 2 -14.67 6.02 -21.02
C ALA A 2 -16.15 6.26 -21.35
N GLN A 3 -16.62 5.79 -22.52
CA GLN A 3 -18.03 5.90 -22.95
C GLN A 3 -19.03 5.22 -21.99
N ILE A 4 -18.58 4.25 -21.19
CA ILE A 4 -19.42 3.55 -20.20
C ILE A 4 -19.13 4.03 -18.76
N GLY A 5 -18.47 5.18 -18.59
CA GLY A 5 -18.32 5.88 -17.31
C GLY A 5 -16.98 5.71 -16.57
N PHE A 6 -16.04 4.90 -17.09
CA PHE A 6 -14.72 4.78 -16.48
C PHE A 6 -13.91 6.06 -16.69
N SER A 7 -13.38 6.62 -15.61
CA SER A 7 -12.65 7.90 -15.65
C SER A 7 -11.30 7.87 -14.94
N ARG A 8 -10.90 6.70 -14.41
CA ARG A 8 -9.59 6.49 -13.80
C ARG A 8 -8.98 5.22 -14.38
N PHE A 9 -7.70 5.29 -14.71
CA PHE A 9 -6.98 4.18 -15.33
C PHE A 9 -5.69 3.90 -14.57
N SER A 10 -5.31 2.63 -14.45
CA SER A 10 -3.99 2.20 -13.97
C SER A 10 -3.38 1.30 -15.03
N ILE A 11 -2.18 1.64 -15.49
CA ILE A 11 -1.49 0.93 -16.57
C ILE A 11 -0.23 0.29 -16.00
N GLY A 12 -0.17 -1.04 -16.06
CA GLY A 12 0.98 -1.80 -15.57
C GLY A 12 2.12 -1.83 -16.57
N VAL A 13 3.08 -0.92 -16.43
CA VAL A 13 4.31 -0.87 -17.23
C VAL A 13 5.34 -1.85 -16.67
N GLN A 14 5.57 -1.81 -15.36
CA GLN A 14 6.56 -2.58 -14.60
C GLN A 14 8.01 -2.21 -14.94
N ASP A 15 8.42 -2.44 -16.18
CA ASP A 15 9.72 -2.04 -16.75
C ASP A 15 9.63 -1.95 -18.28
N PHE A 16 10.39 -1.04 -18.90
CA PHE A 16 10.53 -0.96 -20.35
C PHE A 16 11.71 -1.77 -20.91
N SER A 17 12.62 -2.24 -20.07
CA SER A 17 13.76 -3.08 -20.48
C SER A 17 13.28 -4.42 -21.07
N PRO A 18 13.61 -4.73 -22.34
CA PRO A 18 13.26 -6.00 -22.96
C PRO A 18 13.82 -7.22 -22.21
N GLU A 19 15.03 -7.10 -21.66
CA GLU A 19 15.70 -8.16 -20.90
C GLU A 19 14.96 -8.45 -19.59
N VAL A 20 14.56 -7.39 -18.87
CA VAL A 20 13.75 -7.52 -17.65
C VAL A 20 12.40 -8.16 -17.98
N GLN A 21 11.73 -7.69 -19.03
CA GLN A 21 10.44 -8.20 -19.48
C GLN A 21 10.49 -9.68 -19.88
N GLU A 22 11.55 -10.12 -20.54
CA GLU A 22 11.76 -11.52 -20.91
C GLU A 22 11.88 -12.41 -19.67
N VAL A 23 12.72 -12.02 -18.70
CA VAL A 23 12.95 -12.82 -17.48
C VAL A 23 11.71 -12.94 -16.61
N ILE A 24 10.85 -11.92 -16.58
CA ILE A 24 9.58 -11.95 -15.83
C ILE A 24 8.40 -12.49 -16.65
N ASN A 25 8.63 -12.92 -17.90
CA ASN A 25 7.61 -13.39 -18.84
C ASN A 25 6.47 -12.38 -19.06
N ARG A 26 6.82 -11.12 -19.30
CA ARG A 26 5.91 -9.99 -19.52
C ARG A 26 6.38 -9.11 -20.68
N GLN A 27 6.60 -9.72 -21.84
CA GLN A 27 6.99 -8.99 -23.05
C GLN A 27 5.82 -8.12 -23.53
N GLN A 28 6.06 -6.83 -23.68
CA GLN A 28 5.10 -5.86 -24.20
C GLN A 28 5.82 -4.81 -25.05
N SER A 29 5.17 -4.35 -26.12
CA SER A 29 5.75 -3.27 -26.93
C SER A 29 5.78 -1.97 -26.14
N LYS A 30 6.97 -1.36 -26.03
CA LYS A 30 7.14 -0.02 -25.44
C LYS A 30 6.21 0.99 -26.12
N GLN A 31 6.18 1.01 -27.46
CA GLN A 31 5.34 1.95 -28.21
C GLN A 31 3.86 1.75 -27.90
N ALA A 32 3.36 0.51 -27.95
CA ALA A 32 1.96 0.22 -27.66
C ALA A 32 1.56 0.60 -26.22
N THR A 33 2.51 0.46 -25.28
CA THR A 33 2.30 0.84 -23.88
C THR A 33 2.22 2.36 -23.73
N LEU A 34 3.12 3.11 -24.39
CA LEU A 34 3.09 4.57 -24.41
C LEU A 34 1.82 5.11 -25.09
N ASP A 35 1.40 4.49 -26.20
CA ASP A 35 0.15 4.83 -26.89
C ASP A 35 -1.06 4.62 -25.98
N SER A 36 -1.07 3.51 -25.21
CA SER A 36 -2.12 3.24 -24.23
C SER A 36 -2.16 4.26 -23.09
N ILE A 37 -1.00 4.73 -22.63
CA ILE A 37 -0.90 5.80 -21.63
C ILE A 37 -1.44 7.11 -22.22
N ALA A 38 -1.03 7.48 -23.43
CA ALA A 38 -1.49 8.69 -24.10
C ALA A 38 -3.02 8.66 -24.33
N GLU A 39 -3.57 7.53 -24.78
CA GLU A 39 -5.01 7.37 -24.93
C GLU A 39 -5.73 7.52 -23.59
N ALA A 40 -5.27 6.82 -22.54
CA ALA A 40 -5.86 6.93 -21.21
C ALA A 40 -5.80 8.35 -20.66
N MET A 41 -4.71 9.09 -20.90
CA MET A 41 -4.57 10.50 -20.50
C MET A 41 -5.52 11.42 -21.26
N SER A 42 -5.83 11.10 -22.53
CA SER A 42 -6.75 11.90 -23.34
C SER A 42 -8.22 11.80 -22.89
N VAL A 43 -8.61 10.70 -22.22
CA VAL A 43 -10.00 10.43 -21.81
C VAL A 43 -10.20 10.33 -20.30
N GLY A 44 -9.13 10.12 -19.53
CA GLY A 44 -9.16 9.89 -18.09
C GLY A 44 -9.01 11.15 -17.27
N LYS A 45 -9.68 11.18 -16.11
CA LYS A 45 -9.48 12.23 -15.10
C LYS A 45 -8.22 12.01 -14.26
N SER A 46 -7.76 10.76 -14.19
CA SER A 46 -6.54 10.38 -13.46
C SER A 46 -5.99 9.10 -14.06
N VAL A 47 -4.69 9.09 -14.35
CA VAL A 47 -3.97 7.94 -14.88
C VAL A 47 -2.80 7.64 -13.95
N ASN A 48 -2.73 6.39 -13.52
CA ASN A 48 -1.62 5.85 -12.76
C ASN A 48 -0.78 4.93 -13.64
N VAL A 49 0.54 4.97 -13.46
CA VAL A 49 1.45 3.98 -14.03
C VAL A 49 2.04 3.14 -12.90
N ASP A 50 1.90 1.82 -13.01
CA ASP A 50 2.53 0.88 -12.10
C ASP A 50 3.91 0.48 -12.64
N LEU A 51 4.92 0.59 -11.78
CA LEU A 51 6.31 0.18 -11.97
C LEU A 51 6.71 -0.79 -10.86
N ILE A 52 7.72 -1.61 -11.13
CA ILE A 52 8.25 -2.53 -10.12
C ILE A 52 9.77 -2.35 -10.02
N THR A 53 10.25 -2.02 -8.82
CA THR A 53 11.68 -1.92 -8.49
C THR A 53 12.22 -3.26 -7.98
N GLY A 54 13.50 -3.52 -8.20
CA GLY A 54 14.17 -4.74 -7.76
C GLY A 54 13.80 -6.00 -8.54
N LEU A 55 13.29 -5.86 -9.77
CA LEU A 55 13.10 -6.99 -10.69
C LEU A 55 14.46 -7.58 -11.12
N PRO A 56 14.50 -8.83 -11.61
CA PRO A 56 15.70 -9.42 -12.17
C PRO A 56 16.36 -8.52 -13.23
N LEU A 57 17.69 -8.51 -13.28
CA LEU A 57 18.52 -7.71 -14.20
C LEU A 57 18.48 -6.19 -14.03
N GLN A 58 17.61 -5.65 -13.16
CA GLN A 58 17.59 -4.20 -12.93
C GLN A 58 18.87 -3.70 -12.26
N THR A 59 19.33 -2.55 -12.73
CA THR A 59 20.37 -1.70 -12.15
C THR A 59 19.79 -0.32 -11.80
N PRO A 60 20.49 0.50 -10.98
CA PRO A 60 20.05 1.87 -10.71
C PRO A 60 19.88 2.72 -11.98
N GLU A 61 20.76 2.54 -12.97
CA GLU A 61 20.77 3.29 -14.23
C GLU A 61 19.63 2.86 -15.15
N SER A 62 19.45 1.56 -15.34
CA SER A 62 18.39 1.01 -16.21
C SER A 62 17.00 1.36 -15.69
N PHE A 63 16.77 1.27 -14.36
CA PHE A 63 15.48 1.66 -13.80
C PHE A 63 15.25 3.18 -13.86
N ALA A 64 16.30 4.00 -13.70
CA ALA A 64 16.20 5.44 -13.89
C ALA A 64 15.79 5.80 -15.33
N GLU A 65 16.27 5.07 -16.32
CA GLU A 65 15.86 5.26 -17.72
C GLU A 65 14.36 4.95 -17.91
N THR A 66 13.90 3.78 -17.43
CA THR A 66 12.48 3.42 -17.43
C THR A 66 11.62 4.49 -16.74
N LEU A 67 12.08 4.97 -15.58
CA LEU A 67 11.36 5.96 -14.79
C LEU A 67 11.26 7.31 -15.51
N ASN A 68 12.34 7.79 -16.13
CA ASN A 68 12.33 9.03 -16.92
C ASN A 68 11.37 8.93 -18.10
N GLN A 69 11.35 7.79 -18.81
CA GLN A 69 10.40 7.56 -19.90
C GLN A 69 8.93 7.63 -19.43
N VAL A 70 8.63 7.15 -18.22
CA VAL A 70 7.29 7.31 -17.63
C VAL A 70 7.01 8.75 -17.26
N ILE A 71 7.96 9.46 -16.65
CA ILE A 71 7.82 10.88 -16.30
C ILE A 71 7.52 11.72 -17.55
N ASP A 72 8.20 11.45 -18.67
CA ASP A 72 8.03 12.14 -19.96
C ASP A 72 6.61 12.00 -20.54
N THR A 73 5.83 10.98 -20.10
CA THR A 73 4.43 10.85 -20.51
C THR A 73 3.49 11.87 -19.86
N GLY A 74 3.95 12.55 -18.79
CA GLY A 74 3.15 13.53 -18.05
C GLY A 74 2.05 12.94 -17.16
N VAL A 75 2.09 11.63 -16.86
CA VAL A 75 1.14 10.99 -15.95
C VAL A 75 1.14 11.65 -14.56
N THR A 76 -0.03 11.76 -13.93
CA THR A 76 -0.13 12.47 -12.65
C THR A 76 0.17 11.57 -11.44
N ARG A 77 0.16 10.24 -11.62
CA ARG A 77 0.40 9.24 -10.57
C ARG A 77 1.34 8.15 -11.04
N ILE A 78 2.25 7.77 -10.14
CA ILE A 78 3.17 6.65 -10.33
C ILE A 78 3.16 5.81 -9.06
N ALA A 79 3.00 4.50 -9.19
CA ALA A 79 3.19 3.54 -8.13
C ALA A 79 4.41 2.67 -8.45
N ALA A 80 5.50 2.82 -7.70
CA ALA A 80 6.76 2.10 -7.90
C ALA A 80 6.95 1.03 -6.81
N TYR A 81 6.32 -0.14 -7.01
CA TYR A 81 6.27 -1.22 -6.03
C TYR A 81 7.62 -1.94 -5.89
N ASN A 82 7.99 -2.30 -4.66
CA ASN A 82 9.14 -3.17 -4.44
C ASN A 82 8.80 -4.63 -4.81
N PHE A 83 9.65 -5.26 -5.62
CA PHE A 83 9.50 -6.66 -5.99
C PHE A 83 9.68 -7.57 -4.77
N ALA A 84 8.62 -8.27 -4.38
CA ALA A 84 8.65 -9.29 -3.35
C ALA A 84 8.91 -10.68 -3.96
N TYR A 85 10.12 -11.21 -3.76
CA TYR A 85 10.48 -12.56 -4.17
C TYR A 85 10.07 -13.59 -3.10
N ILE A 86 8.92 -14.21 -3.29
CA ILE A 86 8.25 -15.17 -2.39
C ILE A 86 7.77 -16.41 -3.17
N PRO A 87 8.70 -17.21 -3.73
CA PRO A 87 8.38 -18.32 -4.65
C PRO A 87 7.55 -19.44 -4.01
N GLU A 88 7.53 -19.55 -2.68
CA GLU A 88 6.67 -20.52 -1.97
C GLU A 88 5.19 -20.17 -2.06
N ARG A 89 4.87 -18.88 -2.21
CA ARG A 89 3.50 -18.40 -2.36
C ARG A 89 3.14 -18.13 -3.81
N ILE A 90 4.05 -17.52 -4.58
CA ILE A 90 3.86 -17.19 -5.98
C ILE A 90 4.67 -18.16 -6.83
N LYS A 91 4.06 -19.29 -7.19
CA LYS A 91 4.75 -20.41 -7.87
C LYS A 91 5.46 -20.00 -9.16
N SER A 92 4.94 -19.03 -9.91
CA SER A 92 5.57 -18.55 -11.15
C SER A 92 6.96 -17.93 -10.90
N GLN A 93 7.22 -17.37 -9.72
CA GLN A 93 8.54 -16.84 -9.37
C GLN A 93 9.61 -17.93 -9.22
N LYS A 94 9.25 -19.22 -9.16
CA LYS A 94 10.22 -20.33 -9.20
C LYS A 94 10.95 -20.42 -10.54
N LEU A 95 10.42 -19.80 -11.59
CA LEU A 95 11.03 -19.75 -12.92
C LEU A 95 12.13 -18.67 -13.02
N ILE A 96 12.20 -17.76 -12.06
CA ILE A 96 13.22 -16.70 -12.02
C ILE A 96 14.51 -17.28 -11.44
N ASP A 97 15.62 -17.18 -12.18
CA ASP A 97 16.94 -17.46 -11.64
C ASP A 97 17.30 -16.41 -10.57
N LYS A 98 17.50 -16.86 -9.34
CA LYS A 98 17.84 -16.01 -8.19
C LYS A 98 19.12 -15.22 -8.40
N LYS A 99 20.06 -15.70 -9.23
CA LYS A 99 21.31 -14.99 -9.53
C LYS A 99 21.08 -13.69 -10.30
N LEU A 100 19.95 -13.59 -11.01
CA LEU A 100 19.57 -12.40 -11.75
C LEU A 100 18.91 -11.35 -10.86
N LEU A 101 18.51 -11.70 -9.62
CA LEU A 101 17.94 -10.73 -8.69
C LEU A 101 19.02 -9.74 -8.24
N PRO A 102 18.75 -8.43 -8.29
CA PRO A 102 19.69 -7.44 -7.79
C PRO A 102 19.95 -7.67 -6.30
N PRO A 103 21.22 -7.57 -5.83
CA PRO A 103 21.56 -7.64 -4.41
C PRO A 103 20.80 -6.60 -3.58
N ALA A 104 20.70 -6.82 -2.26
CA ALA A 104 19.93 -5.95 -1.37
C ALA A 104 20.37 -4.47 -1.43
N GLN A 105 21.68 -4.22 -1.52
CA GLN A 105 22.23 -2.87 -1.67
C GLN A 105 21.75 -2.21 -2.97
N VAL A 106 21.82 -2.92 -4.10
CA VAL A 106 21.37 -2.42 -5.40
C VAL A 106 19.87 -2.13 -5.38
N ARG A 107 19.05 -2.99 -4.76
CA ARG A 107 17.61 -2.73 -4.59
C ARG A 107 17.35 -1.46 -3.79
N PHE A 108 18.09 -1.26 -2.70
CA PHE A 108 17.97 -0.05 -1.90
C PHE A 108 18.36 1.20 -2.69
N GLU A 109 19.44 1.13 -3.47
CA GLU A 109 19.88 2.22 -4.35
C GLU A 109 18.81 2.55 -5.41
N ILE A 110 18.21 1.55 -6.06
CA ILE A 110 17.09 1.75 -7.00
C ILE A 110 15.93 2.49 -6.32
N VAL A 111 15.49 2.05 -5.13
CA VAL A 111 14.39 2.68 -4.40
C VAL A 111 14.71 4.13 -4.00
N ARG A 112 15.92 4.36 -3.48
CA ARG A 112 16.38 5.69 -3.09
C ARG A 112 16.44 6.63 -4.30
N ASN A 113 17.02 6.18 -5.42
CA ASN A 113 17.13 6.96 -6.65
C ASN A 113 15.74 7.24 -7.24
N THR A 114 14.83 6.27 -7.22
CA THR A 114 13.43 6.43 -7.66
C THR A 114 12.77 7.59 -6.92
N ARG A 115 12.88 7.64 -5.59
CA ARG A 115 12.33 8.75 -4.80
C ARG A 115 12.98 10.08 -5.17
N GLN A 116 14.30 10.12 -5.34
CA GLN A 116 15.02 11.35 -5.69
C GLN A 116 14.61 11.90 -7.05
N ILE A 117 14.55 11.03 -8.08
CA ILE A 117 14.16 11.38 -9.44
C ILE A 117 12.72 11.89 -9.47
N LEU A 118 11.78 11.16 -8.85
CA LEU A 118 10.37 11.57 -8.80
C LEU A 118 10.18 12.90 -8.05
N THR A 119 10.88 13.09 -6.93
CA THR A 119 10.81 14.35 -6.18
C THR A 119 11.38 15.51 -7.01
N ALA A 120 12.49 15.30 -7.72
CA ALA A 120 13.07 16.29 -8.61
C ALA A 120 12.15 16.62 -9.80
N ALA A 121 11.39 15.66 -10.28
CA ALA A 121 10.34 15.84 -11.30
C ALA A 121 9.03 16.44 -10.77
N GLY A 122 8.96 16.81 -9.47
CA GLY A 122 7.83 17.49 -8.87
C GLY A 122 6.75 16.58 -8.28
N TYR A 123 6.93 15.25 -8.29
CA TYR A 123 6.00 14.34 -7.64
C TYR A 123 6.18 14.38 -6.13
N GLN A 124 5.05 14.41 -5.42
CA GLN A 124 5.00 14.25 -3.97
C GLN A 124 4.91 12.78 -3.60
N HIS A 125 5.67 12.38 -2.59
CA HIS A 125 5.54 11.05 -1.98
C HIS A 125 4.26 11.01 -1.14
N ILE A 126 3.28 10.24 -1.60
CA ILE A 126 1.97 10.09 -0.94
C ILE A 126 2.05 9.11 0.22
N GLY A 127 2.78 8.01 0.02
CA GLY A 127 3.02 7.01 1.05
C GLY A 127 3.39 5.66 0.45
N MET A 128 4.14 4.85 1.20
CA MET A 128 4.77 3.61 0.71
C MET A 128 5.40 3.80 -0.69
N ASP A 129 4.78 3.22 -1.72
CA ASP A 129 5.27 3.09 -3.08
C ASP A 129 4.58 4.09 -4.03
N HIS A 130 3.73 4.99 -3.54
CA HIS A 130 2.89 5.88 -4.36
C HIS A 130 3.38 7.33 -4.39
N TYR A 131 3.33 7.91 -5.58
CA TYR A 131 3.74 9.27 -5.90
C TYR A 131 2.67 9.95 -6.76
N ALA A 132 2.45 11.25 -6.54
CA ALA A 132 1.50 12.02 -7.33
C ALA A 132 1.93 13.49 -7.47
N LEU A 133 1.58 14.13 -8.59
CA LEU A 133 1.81 15.56 -8.77
C LEU A 133 0.93 16.39 -7.80
N PRO A 134 1.32 17.63 -7.43
CA PRO A 134 0.63 18.41 -6.40
C PRO A 134 -0.86 18.69 -6.68
N HIS A 135 -1.24 18.76 -7.95
CA HIS A 135 -2.63 19.00 -8.39
C HIS A 135 -3.47 17.71 -8.45
N ASP A 136 -2.86 16.55 -8.21
CA ASP A 136 -3.58 15.29 -8.15
C ASP A 136 -4.41 15.18 -6.86
N SER A 137 -5.58 14.55 -6.94
CA SER A 137 -6.48 14.46 -5.79
C SER A 137 -5.91 13.69 -4.58
N LEU A 138 -4.96 12.77 -4.77
CA LEU A 138 -4.27 12.11 -3.66
C LEU A 138 -3.28 13.04 -2.96
N ALA A 139 -2.54 13.85 -3.73
CA ALA A 139 -1.62 14.85 -3.18
C ALA A 139 -2.37 15.92 -2.37
N MET A 140 -3.48 16.42 -2.92
CA MET A 140 -4.35 17.35 -2.21
C MET A 140 -4.94 16.72 -0.94
N ALA A 141 -5.42 15.48 -1.01
CA ALA A 141 -5.98 14.79 0.16
C ALA A 141 -4.92 14.51 1.24
N HIS A 142 -3.68 14.19 0.85
CA HIS A 142 -2.55 14.06 1.76
C HIS A 142 -2.27 15.40 2.46
N GLY A 143 -2.15 16.50 1.71
CA GLY A 143 -1.93 17.84 2.29
C GLY A 143 -3.04 18.32 3.22
N MET A 144 -4.29 17.89 2.98
CA MET A 144 -5.46 18.23 3.81
C MET A 144 -5.66 17.29 5.01
N GLY A 145 -4.83 16.26 5.20
CA GLY A 145 -5.07 15.28 6.26
C GLY A 145 -6.31 14.40 6.03
N THR A 146 -6.78 14.30 4.77
CA THR A 146 -8.00 13.56 4.39
C THR A 146 -7.75 12.22 3.71
N LEU A 147 -6.51 11.96 3.29
CA LEU A 147 -6.10 10.70 2.65
C LEU A 147 -6.49 9.46 3.46
N GLN A 148 -7.00 8.45 2.76
CA GLN A 148 -7.26 7.12 3.30
C GLN A 148 -6.64 6.04 2.43
N ARG A 149 -6.64 4.81 2.96
CA ARG A 149 -6.13 3.62 2.29
C ARG A 149 -7.11 2.46 2.45
N ASN A 150 -7.37 1.75 1.37
CA ASN A 150 -8.13 0.50 1.38
C ASN A 150 -7.33 -0.61 0.66
N PHE A 151 -7.98 -1.73 0.35
CA PHE A 151 -7.33 -2.88 -0.32
C PHE A 151 -6.81 -2.56 -1.72
N GLN A 152 -7.33 -1.54 -2.40
CA GLN A 152 -6.87 -1.12 -3.73
C GLN A 152 -5.73 -0.09 -3.68
N GLY A 153 -5.47 0.56 -2.53
CA GLY A 153 -4.45 1.60 -2.41
C GLY A 153 -4.97 2.84 -1.72
N TYR A 154 -4.35 3.98 -1.99
CA TYR A 154 -4.77 5.27 -1.44
C TYR A 154 -6.02 5.82 -2.14
N THR A 155 -6.87 6.50 -1.38
CA THR A 155 -8.15 7.04 -1.85
C THR A 155 -8.50 8.34 -1.13
N THR A 156 -9.31 9.15 -1.79
CA THR A 156 -9.92 10.37 -1.23
C THR A 156 -11.26 10.10 -0.56
N HIS A 157 -11.81 8.88 -0.68
CA HIS A 157 -13.10 8.51 -0.12
C HIS A 157 -12.93 7.96 1.29
N ARG A 158 -13.28 8.79 2.27
CA ARG A 158 -13.19 8.50 3.69
C ARG A 158 -14.43 7.75 4.18
N ASP A 159 -14.22 6.78 5.09
CA ASP A 159 -15.26 6.13 5.90
C ASP A 159 -16.40 5.50 5.07
N THR A 160 -16.01 4.83 3.98
CA THR A 160 -16.94 4.11 3.11
C THR A 160 -16.85 2.62 3.35
N ASP A 161 -18.01 1.96 3.36
CA ASP A 161 -18.08 0.51 3.20
C ASP A 161 -17.60 0.14 1.80
N LEU A 162 -16.79 -0.92 1.73
CA LEU A 162 -16.28 -1.49 0.50
C LEU A 162 -16.91 -2.86 0.30
N ILE A 163 -17.72 -3.00 -0.74
CA ILE A 163 -18.28 -4.29 -1.14
C ILE A 163 -17.43 -4.87 -2.27
N GLY A 164 -16.73 -5.96 -1.99
CA GLY A 164 -15.95 -6.72 -2.96
C GLY A 164 -16.82 -7.74 -3.69
N VAL A 165 -16.87 -7.63 -5.02
CA VAL A 165 -17.59 -8.58 -5.89
C VAL A 165 -16.59 -9.40 -6.72
N GLY A 166 -16.86 -10.69 -6.89
CA GLY A 166 -16.01 -11.61 -7.65
C GLY A 166 -15.12 -12.50 -6.79
N VAL A 167 -14.44 -13.43 -7.47
CA VAL A 167 -13.51 -14.39 -6.86
C VAL A 167 -12.42 -13.65 -6.08
N SER A 168 -12.09 -14.15 -4.88
CA SER A 168 -11.09 -13.58 -3.96
C SER A 168 -11.35 -12.17 -3.42
N ALA A 169 -12.42 -11.49 -3.86
CA ALA A 169 -12.70 -10.11 -3.49
C ALA A 169 -12.88 -9.96 -1.97
N ILE A 170 -12.38 -8.85 -1.44
CA ILE A 170 -12.47 -8.53 -0.03
C ILE A 170 -13.42 -7.35 0.15
N SER A 171 -14.36 -7.51 1.07
CA SER A 171 -15.23 -6.46 1.57
C SER A 171 -14.71 -5.95 2.92
N LYS A 172 -14.87 -4.65 3.15
CA LYS A 172 -14.59 -3.98 4.41
C LYS A 172 -15.85 -3.24 4.82
N PHE A 173 -16.30 -3.50 6.04
CA PHE A 173 -17.32 -2.75 6.75
C PHE A 173 -16.69 -2.11 7.99
N GLU A 174 -17.43 -1.23 8.67
CA GLU A 174 -16.96 -0.59 9.91
C GLU A 174 -16.44 -1.61 10.95
N THR A 175 -17.16 -2.72 11.12
CA THR A 175 -16.91 -3.71 12.18
C THR A 175 -16.47 -5.06 11.65
N ALA A 176 -16.25 -5.22 10.34
CA ALA A 176 -15.90 -6.53 9.79
C ALA A 176 -15.15 -6.48 8.46
N PHE A 177 -14.39 -7.55 8.21
CA PHE A 177 -13.90 -7.91 6.90
C PHE A 177 -14.56 -9.21 6.44
N ALA A 178 -14.81 -9.34 5.15
CA ALA A 178 -15.26 -10.59 4.52
C ALA A 178 -14.47 -10.82 3.24
N GLN A 179 -14.05 -12.05 2.98
CA GLN A 179 -13.38 -12.42 1.74
C GLN A 179 -14.16 -13.52 1.03
N ASN A 180 -14.45 -13.29 -0.25
CA ASN A 180 -15.02 -14.29 -1.14
C ASN A 180 -14.02 -15.43 -1.37
N SER A 181 -14.52 -16.62 -1.71
CA SER A 181 -13.66 -17.76 -2.05
C SER A 181 -12.62 -17.38 -3.10
N SER A 182 -11.37 -17.75 -2.85
CA SER A 182 -10.26 -17.60 -3.80
C SER A 182 -10.19 -18.76 -4.81
N LYS A 183 -11.01 -19.79 -4.64
CA LYS A 183 -11.16 -20.90 -5.59
C LYS A 183 -12.35 -20.62 -6.50
N LEU A 184 -12.08 -20.45 -7.80
CA LEU A 184 -13.11 -20.14 -8.79
C LEU A 184 -14.24 -21.17 -8.82
N SER A 185 -13.91 -22.47 -8.71
CA SER A 185 -14.91 -23.54 -8.68
C SER A 185 -15.87 -23.41 -7.49
N VAL A 186 -15.33 -23.21 -6.29
CA VAL A 186 -16.12 -23.02 -5.06
C VAL A 186 -16.93 -21.73 -5.12
N TYR A 187 -16.36 -20.64 -5.66
CA TYR A 187 -17.09 -19.39 -5.86
C TYR A 187 -18.32 -19.61 -6.75
N ASN A 188 -18.16 -20.27 -7.90
CA ASN A 188 -19.25 -20.52 -8.83
C ASN A 188 -20.33 -21.42 -8.22
N GLU A 189 -19.93 -22.52 -7.57
CA GLU A 189 -20.86 -23.44 -6.88
C GLU A 189 -21.73 -22.69 -5.85
N MET A 190 -21.14 -21.81 -5.04
CA MET A 190 -21.89 -21.02 -4.06
C MET A 190 -22.88 -20.05 -4.73
N ILE A 191 -22.50 -19.42 -5.84
CA ILE A 191 -23.38 -18.51 -6.59
C ILE A 191 -24.54 -19.25 -7.24
N ASP A 192 -24.28 -20.42 -7.85
CA ASP A 192 -25.31 -21.27 -8.48
C ASP A 192 -26.34 -21.74 -7.42
N ASP A 193 -25.88 -22.01 -6.21
CA ASP A 193 -26.73 -22.32 -5.03
C ASP A 193 -27.45 -21.10 -4.42
N LYS A 194 -27.30 -19.89 -4.99
CA LYS A 194 -27.81 -18.62 -4.44
C LYS A 194 -27.30 -18.30 -3.03
N ARG A 195 -26.08 -18.71 -2.69
CA ARG A 195 -25.39 -18.40 -1.44
C ARG A 195 -24.36 -17.29 -1.66
N LEU A 196 -24.16 -16.45 -0.63
CA LEU A 196 -23.05 -15.49 -0.65
C LEU A 196 -21.71 -16.24 -0.65
N PRO A 197 -20.77 -15.94 -1.57
CA PRO A 197 -19.56 -16.72 -1.76
C PRO A 197 -18.47 -16.43 -0.71
N ILE A 198 -18.85 -16.05 0.51
CA ILE A 198 -17.94 -15.68 1.60
C ILE A 198 -17.26 -16.93 2.14
N ALA A 199 -15.93 -16.99 2.03
CA ALA A 199 -15.13 -18.12 2.49
C ALA A 199 -14.51 -17.89 3.88
N LYS A 200 -14.27 -16.63 4.26
CA LYS A 200 -13.77 -16.25 5.58
C LYS A 200 -14.11 -14.80 5.90
N GLY A 201 -14.17 -14.47 7.17
CA GLY A 201 -14.37 -13.12 7.66
C GLY A 201 -13.67 -12.89 9.00
N LEU A 202 -13.61 -11.63 9.41
CA LEU A 202 -13.07 -11.17 10.68
C LEU A 202 -14.00 -10.11 11.23
N SER A 203 -14.51 -10.29 12.45
CA SER A 203 -15.21 -9.22 13.19
C SER A 203 -14.19 -8.44 14.00
N LEU A 204 -14.31 -7.12 13.98
CA LEU A 204 -13.38 -6.19 14.63
C LEU A 204 -13.96 -5.76 15.98
N ASN A 205 -13.22 -6.04 17.05
CA ASN A 205 -13.55 -5.50 18.36
C ASN A 205 -13.11 -4.03 18.47
N ASP A 206 -13.39 -3.39 19.61
CA ASP A 206 -13.12 -1.95 19.80
C ASP A 206 -11.61 -1.62 19.72
N ASP A 207 -10.75 -2.49 20.23
CA ASP A 207 -9.29 -2.36 20.15
C ASP A 207 -8.79 -2.52 18.69
N ASP A 208 -9.35 -3.46 17.92
CA ASP A 208 -9.03 -3.62 16.50
C ASP A 208 -9.37 -2.35 15.71
N ARG A 209 -10.56 -1.78 15.95
CA ARG A 209 -10.98 -0.54 15.28
C ARG A 209 -10.09 0.63 15.66
N LEU A 210 -9.71 0.72 16.93
CA LEU A 210 -8.79 1.76 17.41
C LEU A 210 -7.42 1.67 16.74
N ARG A 211 -6.80 0.50 16.78
CA ARG A 211 -5.49 0.24 16.16
C ARG A 211 -5.53 0.47 14.66
N ALA A 212 -6.65 0.11 14.00
CA ALA A 212 -6.84 0.40 12.58
C ALA A 212 -6.80 1.89 12.28
N VAL A 213 -7.43 2.76 13.10
CA VAL A 213 -7.38 4.22 12.91
C VAL A 213 -5.95 4.75 13.09
N LEU A 214 -5.24 4.29 14.12
CA LEU A 214 -3.87 4.73 14.38
C LEU A 214 -2.92 4.30 13.25
N ILE A 215 -3.00 3.03 12.82
CA ILE A 215 -2.24 2.53 11.67
C ILE A 215 -2.63 3.30 10.40
N GLN A 216 -3.89 3.67 10.22
CA GLN A 216 -4.33 4.49 9.09
C GLN A 216 -3.64 5.87 9.07
N GLN A 217 -3.46 6.52 10.24
CA GLN A 217 -2.71 7.78 10.35
C GLN A 217 -1.23 7.60 10.03
N ILE A 218 -0.58 6.58 10.60
CA ILE A 218 0.82 6.22 10.29
C ILE A 218 1.01 6.07 8.78
N MET A 219 0.09 5.34 8.14
CA MET A 219 0.20 4.99 6.72
C MET A 219 -0.17 6.13 5.76
N CYS A 220 -0.90 7.16 6.21
CA CYS A 220 -1.43 8.21 5.32
C CYS A 220 -0.95 9.63 5.63
N GLN A 221 -0.62 9.96 6.87
CA GLN A 221 -0.33 11.35 7.26
C GLN A 221 1.11 11.59 7.68
N ASN A 222 1.90 10.53 7.85
CA ASN A 222 3.26 10.61 8.40
C ASN A 222 3.32 11.27 9.79
N SER A 223 2.19 11.40 10.48
CA SER A 223 2.06 11.91 11.84
C SER A 223 0.89 11.21 12.52
N VAL A 224 0.98 11.08 13.84
CA VAL A 224 -0.07 10.51 14.68
C VAL A 224 -0.39 11.51 15.77
N ASP A 225 -1.67 11.85 15.87
CA ASP A 225 -2.23 12.70 16.91
C ASP A 225 -3.07 11.83 17.85
N LEU A 226 -2.61 11.69 19.09
CA LEU A 226 -3.25 10.89 20.12
C LEU A 226 -4.35 11.65 20.88
N GLU A 227 -4.41 12.98 20.75
CA GLU A 227 -5.27 13.86 21.56
C GLU A 227 -6.55 14.27 20.81
N THR A 228 -6.52 14.59 19.51
CA THR A 228 -7.66 15.27 18.85
C THR A 228 -8.59 14.38 18.01
N THR A 229 -8.01 13.41 17.30
CA THR A 229 -8.68 12.69 16.20
C THR A 229 -9.11 11.28 16.58
N ILE A 230 -8.36 10.61 17.47
CA ILE A 230 -8.62 9.23 17.90
C ILE A 230 -9.22 9.18 19.32
N GLY A 231 -8.80 10.09 20.22
CA GLY A 231 -9.16 10.07 21.64
C GLY A 231 -10.65 10.21 21.94
N ARG A 232 -11.40 10.99 21.15
CA ARG A 232 -12.83 11.27 21.43
C ARG A 232 -13.76 10.06 21.35
N HIS A 233 -13.37 8.97 20.67
CA HIS A 233 -14.18 7.75 20.59
C HIS A 233 -13.92 6.76 21.75
N ILE A 234 -12.81 6.93 22.48
CA ILE A 234 -12.39 6.03 23.58
C ILE A 234 -12.59 6.67 24.95
N GLU A 235 -12.42 7.98 25.06
CA GLU A 235 -12.60 8.70 26.33
C GLU A 235 -14.00 8.52 26.92
N THR A 236 -15.02 8.27 26.09
CA THR A 236 -16.41 8.07 26.54
C THR A 236 -16.64 6.71 27.22
N SER A 237 -15.78 5.71 26.98
CA SER A 237 -16.01 4.32 27.43
C SER A 237 -15.01 3.80 28.46
N SER A 238 -13.75 4.27 28.46
CA SER A 238 -12.66 3.69 29.27
C SER A 238 -12.10 4.58 30.39
N ARG A 239 -12.39 5.89 30.40
CA ARG A 239 -11.77 6.90 31.28
C ARG A 239 -10.23 6.91 31.25
N GLN A 240 -9.61 6.42 30.18
CA GLN A 240 -8.16 6.45 29.97
C GLN A 240 -7.83 7.28 28.73
N THR A 241 -6.72 8.02 28.79
CA THR A 241 -6.18 8.73 27.62
C THR A 241 -5.57 7.74 26.61
N MET A 242 -5.49 8.13 25.34
CA MET A 242 -4.84 7.32 24.30
C MET A 242 -3.36 7.04 24.60
N ARG A 243 -2.68 8.00 25.21
CA ARG A 243 -1.27 7.87 25.61
C ARG A 243 -1.10 6.83 26.71
N GLU A 244 -2.05 6.72 27.64
CA GLU A 244 -2.07 5.66 28.66
C GLU A 244 -2.38 4.30 28.03
N TYR A 245 -3.39 4.25 27.15
CA TYR A 245 -3.81 3.02 26.47
C TYR A 245 -2.67 2.39 25.66
N PHE A 246 -1.97 3.19 24.85
CA PHE A 246 -0.85 2.74 24.01
C PHE A 246 0.53 2.89 24.65
N LYS A 247 0.61 2.99 26.00
CA LYS A 247 1.89 3.21 26.70
C LYS A 247 2.95 2.16 26.35
N ARG A 248 2.55 0.90 26.13
CA ARG A 248 3.48 -0.18 25.75
C ARG A 248 4.03 0.04 24.34
N GLU A 249 3.15 0.33 23.39
CA GLU A 249 3.48 0.58 21.99
C GLU A 249 4.34 1.84 21.84
N LEU A 250 4.03 2.90 22.59
CA LEU A 250 4.84 4.13 22.61
C LEU A 250 6.26 3.89 23.14
N ARG A 251 6.45 3.02 24.14
CA ARG A 251 7.79 2.56 24.54
C ARG A 251 8.49 1.79 23.43
N GLY A 252 7.74 0.96 22.69
CA GLY A 252 8.26 0.25 21.51
C GLY A 252 8.78 1.18 20.40
N LEU A 253 8.30 2.42 20.34
CA LEU A 253 8.80 3.43 19.41
C LEU A 253 10.12 4.10 19.86
N GLU A 254 10.54 3.96 21.11
CA GLU A 254 11.75 4.64 21.62
C GLU A 254 13.03 4.21 20.87
N SER A 255 13.15 2.92 20.52
CA SER A 255 14.27 2.42 19.71
C SER A 255 14.25 3.03 18.30
N LEU A 256 13.07 3.14 17.69
CA LEU A 256 12.89 3.76 16.37
C LEU A 256 13.15 5.27 16.43
N ALA A 257 12.85 5.93 17.56
CA ALA A 257 13.17 7.33 17.79
C ALA A 257 14.69 7.56 17.91
N ASN A 258 15.41 6.67 18.59
CA ASN A 258 16.88 6.69 18.67
C ASN A 258 17.52 6.54 17.29
N ASP A 259 16.90 5.76 16.39
CA ASP A 259 17.30 5.63 14.99
C ASP A 259 16.84 6.80 14.09
N GLN A 260 16.22 7.83 14.67
CA GLN A 260 15.67 9.01 14.00
C GLN A 260 14.60 8.67 12.95
N LEU A 261 13.82 7.61 13.18
CA LEU A 261 12.70 7.22 12.32
C LEU A 261 11.40 7.91 12.72
N VAL A 262 11.25 8.21 14.01
CA VAL A 262 10.13 8.98 14.56
C VAL A 262 10.63 10.07 15.51
N VAL A 263 9.84 11.12 15.70
CA VAL A 263 10.08 12.19 16.67
C VAL A 263 8.81 12.37 17.49
N PHE A 264 8.92 12.25 18.81
CA PHE A 264 7.80 12.52 19.69
C PHE A 264 7.45 14.00 19.71
N THR A 265 6.15 14.28 19.68
CA THR A 265 5.58 15.63 19.84
C THR A 265 4.79 15.69 21.15
N GLU A 266 4.30 16.87 21.52
CA GLU A 266 3.43 17.02 22.69
C GLU A 266 2.17 16.15 22.57
N GLN A 267 1.57 16.11 21.38
CA GLN A 267 0.28 15.45 21.10
C GLN A 267 0.41 14.03 20.54
N GLY A 268 1.62 13.56 20.22
CA GLY A 268 1.84 12.25 19.62
C GLY A 268 3.25 12.06 19.07
N PHE A 269 3.37 11.78 17.78
CA PHE A 269 4.68 11.65 17.10
C PHE A 269 4.59 11.87 15.59
N ASP A 270 5.69 12.34 15.01
CA ASP A 270 5.89 12.49 13.57
C ASP A 270 6.83 11.41 13.02
N ILE A 271 6.60 10.99 11.79
CA ILE A 271 7.46 10.07 11.03
C ILE A 271 8.44 10.90 10.20
N THR A 272 9.73 10.74 10.45
CA THR A 272 10.77 11.50 9.76
C THR A 272 10.88 11.10 8.28
N GLY A 273 11.57 11.90 7.46
CA GLY A 273 11.83 11.55 6.07
C GLY A 273 12.52 10.18 5.88
N ARG A 274 13.33 9.76 6.87
CA ARG A 274 13.95 8.43 6.95
C ARG A 274 12.94 7.37 7.41
N GLY A 275 12.13 7.68 8.43
CA GLY A 275 11.07 6.81 8.94
C GLY A 275 10.06 6.38 7.87
N ARG A 276 9.82 7.21 6.85
CA ARG A 276 8.92 6.86 5.74
C ARG A 276 9.32 5.60 4.96
N TYR A 277 10.61 5.25 4.92
CA TYR A 277 11.06 3.98 4.33
C TYR A 277 10.72 2.76 5.21
N PHE A 278 10.48 2.99 6.50
CA PHE A 278 10.22 1.98 7.52
C PHE A 278 8.80 2.10 8.10
N MET A 279 7.89 2.70 7.34
CA MET A 279 6.52 2.98 7.78
C MET A 279 5.78 1.71 8.21
N ARG A 280 6.03 0.57 7.53
CA ARG A 280 5.46 -0.73 7.91
C ARG A 280 5.98 -1.19 9.28
N GLN A 281 7.28 -1.03 9.55
CA GLN A 281 7.89 -1.39 10.83
C GLN A 281 7.35 -0.52 11.98
N ILE A 282 7.12 0.77 11.72
CA ILE A 282 6.48 1.69 12.68
C ILE A 282 5.03 1.24 12.96
N ALA A 283 4.26 0.91 11.90
CA ALA A 283 2.89 0.41 12.06
C ALA A 283 2.82 -0.92 12.83
N CYS A 284 3.78 -1.83 12.61
CA CYS A 284 3.84 -3.13 13.30
C CYS A 284 3.94 -3.00 14.83
N VAL A 285 4.47 -1.89 15.36
CA VAL A 285 4.49 -1.64 16.81
C VAL A 285 3.08 -1.62 17.40
N PHE A 286 2.09 -1.20 16.61
CA PHE A 286 0.68 -1.13 17.02
C PHE A 286 -0.13 -2.36 16.62
N ASP A 287 0.47 -3.34 15.93
CA ASP A 287 -0.18 -4.59 15.56
C ASP A 287 -0.08 -5.63 16.70
N ARG A 288 -1.19 -5.87 17.39
CA ARG A 288 -1.25 -6.84 18.50
C ARG A 288 -1.04 -8.29 18.05
N TYR A 289 -1.41 -8.62 16.82
CA TYR A 289 -1.40 -9.99 16.32
C TYR A 289 0.00 -10.45 15.90
N LEU A 290 0.90 -9.52 15.57
CA LEU A 290 2.31 -9.84 15.31
C LEU A 290 3.07 -10.28 16.56
N ASN A 291 2.66 -9.78 17.72
CA ASN A 291 3.28 -10.09 19.00
C ASN A 291 2.78 -11.40 19.63
N GLY A 292 1.95 -12.16 18.90
CA GLY A 292 1.44 -13.45 19.35
C GLY A 292 0.35 -13.36 20.42
N GLU A 293 -0.27 -12.18 20.60
CA GLU A 293 -1.41 -12.05 21.50
C GLU A 293 -2.64 -12.74 20.88
N PRO A 294 -3.29 -13.67 21.60
CA PRO A 294 -4.48 -14.35 21.09
C PRO A 294 -5.62 -13.34 20.85
N ASP A 295 -6.49 -13.63 19.87
CA ASP A 295 -7.74 -12.89 19.72
C ASP A 295 -8.64 -13.06 20.96
N SER A 296 -9.75 -12.31 21.02
CA SER A 296 -10.72 -12.38 22.11
C SER A 296 -11.34 -13.78 22.32
N GLY A 297 -11.14 -14.71 21.38
CA GLY A 297 -11.56 -16.11 21.44
C GLY A 297 -10.41 -17.11 21.67
N GLY A 298 -9.19 -16.64 21.97
CA GLY A 298 -8.04 -17.50 22.27
C GLY A 298 -7.26 -18.03 21.05
N ASN A 299 -7.57 -17.58 19.83
CA ASN A 299 -6.88 -18.04 18.63
C ASN A 299 -5.64 -17.18 18.34
N ILE A 300 -4.52 -17.83 18.00
CA ILE A 300 -3.35 -17.16 17.41
C ILE A 300 -3.65 -16.93 15.93
N VAL A 301 -4.09 -15.73 15.58
CA VAL A 301 -4.41 -15.36 14.19
C VAL A 301 -3.11 -15.14 13.42
N GLN A 302 -2.79 -16.05 12.49
CA GLN A 302 -1.64 -15.88 11.59
C GLN A 302 -2.04 -15.05 10.37
N PHE A 303 -1.60 -13.80 10.32
CA PHE A 303 -1.73 -12.96 9.13
C PHE A 303 -0.58 -13.19 8.13
N SER A 304 -0.83 -12.81 6.87
CA SER A 304 0.16 -12.86 5.79
C SER A 304 1.39 -12.03 6.15
N ARG A 305 2.49 -12.70 6.55
CA ARG A 305 3.81 -12.09 6.74
C ARG A 305 4.43 -11.76 5.39
N SER A 306 3.98 -10.68 4.78
CA SER A 306 4.67 -10.04 3.65
C SER A 306 5.31 -8.78 4.20
N ILE A 307 6.46 -8.97 4.86
CA ILE A 307 7.38 -7.88 5.25
C ILE A 307 8.24 -7.57 4.04
#